data_AF-A0A2M8W473-F1
#
_entry.id   AF-A0A2M8W473-F1
#
_cell.length_a   1.000
_cell.length_b   1.000
_cell.length_c   1.000
_cell.angle_alpha   90.00
_cell.angle_beta   90.00
_cell.angle_gamma   90.00
#
_symmetry.space_group_name_H-M   'P 1'
#
loop_
_entity.id
_entity.type
_entity.pdbx_description
1 polymer ?
#
loop_
_entity_poly.entity_id
_entity_poly.type
_entity_poly.pdbx_seq_one_letter_code
_entity_poly.pdbx_strand_id
1 'polypeptide(L)'
;MEWQQDVMLDLMPRLGGCGVTSIVKFDDERLVEGGAPWTVILSGAGIGTEGAVREESADLRACLVRALRRLRTQSAQWSWLDAEIVALEEG
;
A
#
# COMPACT_ATOMS: atom_id res chain seq x y z
N MET A 1 14.81 11.15 0.67
CA MET A 1 13.66 11.50 -0.21
C MET A 1 13.66 10.65 -1.47
N GLU A 2 14.81 10.36 -2.09
CA GLU A 2 14.98 9.46 -3.26
C GLU A 2 14.39 8.04 -3.06
N TRP A 3 14.68 7.41 -1.91
CA TRP A 3 14.25 6.03 -1.63
C TRP A 3 12.73 5.79 -1.67
N GLN A 4 11.90 6.78 -1.29
CA GLN A 4 10.44 6.64 -1.35
C GLN A 4 9.93 6.56 -2.80
N GLN A 5 10.61 7.23 -3.73
CA GLN A 5 10.27 7.13 -5.15
C GLN A 5 10.63 5.77 -5.71
N ASP A 6 11.82 5.25 -5.41
CA ASP A 6 12.29 3.97 -5.94
C ASP A 6 11.40 2.80 -5.51
N VAL A 7 11.04 2.75 -4.22
CA VAL A 7 10.11 1.72 -3.70
C VAL A 7 8.76 1.79 -4.41
N MET A 8 8.22 2.99 -4.62
CA MET A 8 6.94 3.14 -5.31
C MET A 8 7.02 2.78 -6.80
N LEU A 9 8.13 3.11 -7.47
CA LEU A 9 8.35 2.84 -8.88
C LEU A 9 8.45 1.34 -9.17
N ASP A 10 8.94 0.54 -8.23
CA ASP A 10 9.00 -0.92 -8.40
C ASP A 10 7.75 -1.63 -7.87
N LEU A 11 7.22 -1.20 -6.72
CA LEU A 11 6.07 -1.84 -6.07
C LEU A 11 4.79 -1.71 -6.91
N MET A 12 4.48 -0.51 -7.40
CA MET A 12 3.21 -0.22 -8.08
C MET A 12 3.05 -1.01 -9.40
N PRO A 13 4.04 -1.06 -10.31
CA PRO A 13 3.94 -1.88 -11.51
C PRO A 13 3.86 -3.38 -11.21
N ARG A 14 4.56 -3.85 -10.17
CA ARG A 14 4.52 -5.26 -9.78
C ARG A 14 3.14 -5.67 -9.27
N LEU A 15 2.50 -4.83 -8.45
CA LEU A 15 1.11 -4.99 -8.05
C LEU A 15 0.17 -4.99 -9.27
N GLY A 16 0.37 -4.05 -10.20
CA GLY A 16 -0.38 -3.97 -11.46
C GLY A 16 -0.27 -5.25 -12.30
N GLY A 17 0.93 -5.81 -12.41
CA GLY A 17 1.18 -7.09 -13.09
C GLY A 17 0.48 -8.29 -12.46
N CYS A 18 0.12 -8.21 -11.17
CA CYS A 18 -0.68 -9.21 -10.47
C CYS A 18 -2.20 -8.93 -10.54
N GLY A 19 -2.65 -7.96 -11.33
CA GLY A 19 -4.07 -7.61 -11.44
C GLY A 19 -4.61 -6.80 -10.26
N VAL A 20 -3.72 -6.09 -9.54
CA VAL A 20 -4.08 -5.17 -8.47
C VAL A 20 -4.12 -3.74 -9.01
N THR A 21 -5.23 -3.04 -8.77
CA THR A 21 -5.32 -1.59 -8.91
C THR A 21 -4.93 -0.94 -7.60
N SER A 22 -4.01 0.01 -7.64
CA SER A 22 -3.48 0.69 -6.45
C SER A 22 -3.77 2.19 -6.52
N ILE A 23 -4.25 2.76 -5.41
CA ILE A 23 -4.42 4.20 -5.21
C ILE A 23 -3.69 4.58 -3.94
N VAL A 24 -2.79 5.55 -4.04
CA VAL A 24 -2.18 6.25 -2.90
C VAL A 24 -2.64 7.69 -2.97
N LYS A 25 -3.24 8.19 -1.89
CA LYS A 25 -3.81 9.53 -1.84
C LYS A 25 -3.32 10.26 -0.60
N PHE A 26 -2.93 11.52 -0.77
CA PHE A 26 -2.87 12.51 0.31
C PHE A 26 -4.12 13.38 0.24
N ASP A 27 -4.79 13.57 1.35
CA ASP A 27 -6.03 14.33 1.47
C ASP A 27 -5.80 15.55 2.39
N ASP A 28 -5.75 16.73 1.80
CA ASP A 28 -5.45 17.97 2.52
C ASP A 28 -6.63 18.43 3.39
N GLU A 29 -7.87 18.18 2.97
CA GLU A 29 -9.06 18.45 3.78
C GLU A 29 -8.99 17.63 5.08
N ARG A 30 -8.64 16.34 4.97
CA ARG A 30 -8.48 15.49 6.17
C ARG A 30 -7.33 15.93 7.07
N LEU A 31 -6.25 16.48 6.49
CA LEU A 31 -5.17 17.07 7.30
C LEU A 31 -5.69 18.27 8.10
N VAL A 32 -6.40 19.18 7.44
CA VAL A 32 -6.97 20.40 8.06
C VAL A 32 -7.95 20.06 9.18
N GLU A 33 -8.72 18.98 9.02
CA GLU A 33 -9.65 18.46 10.02
C GLU A 33 -8.96 17.68 11.17
N GLY A 34 -7.64 17.52 11.13
CA GLY A 34 -6.86 16.78 12.14
C GLY A 34 -6.95 15.25 12.03
N GLY A 35 -7.41 14.74 10.89
CA GLY A 35 -7.49 13.31 10.58
C GLY A 35 -6.20 12.72 10.00
N ALA A 36 -6.29 11.47 9.53
CA ALA A 36 -5.24 10.78 8.81
C ALA A 36 -5.28 11.14 7.31
N PRO A 37 -4.32 11.93 6.77
CA PRO A 37 -4.36 12.38 5.38
C PRO A 37 -3.96 11.32 4.36
N TRP A 38 -3.18 10.30 4.74
CA TRP A 38 -2.77 9.26 3.80
C TRP A 38 -3.83 8.16 3.72
N THR A 39 -4.18 7.77 2.50
CA THR A 39 -5.02 6.62 2.21
C THR A 39 -4.35 5.74 1.16
N VAL A 40 -4.28 4.43 1.42
CA VAL A 40 -3.90 3.41 0.43
C VAL A 40 -5.10 2.53 0.16
N ILE A 41 -5.43 2.34 -1.11
CA ILE A 41 -6.49 1.42 -1.56
C ILE A 41 -5.87 0.44 -2.55
N LEU A 42 -6.06 -0.85 -2.31
CA LEU A 42 -5.70 -1.94 -3.22
C LEU A 42 -6.98 -2.69 -3.57
N SER A 43 -7.24 -2.89 -4.86
CA SER A 43 -8.43 -3.57 -5.36
C SER A 43 -8.12 -4.38 -6.62
N GLY A 44 -9.13 -5.07 -7.17
CA GLY A 44 -9.00 -5.77 -8.45
C GLY A 44 -8.95 -7.28 -8.32
N ALA A 45 -8.99 -7.96 -9.47
CA ALA A 45 -9.13 -9.40 -9.56
C ALA A 45 -7.97 -10.16 -8.88
N GLY A 46 -6.79 -9.56 -8.81
CA GLY A 46 -5.62 -10.13 -8.12
C GLY A 46 -5.85 -10.39 -6.63
N ILE A 47 -6.70 -9.59 -5.98
CA ILE A 47 -7.01 -9.70 -4.53
C ILE A 47 -8.03 -10.83 -4.25
N GLY A 48 -8.72 -11.32 -5.29
CA GLY A 48 -9.73 -12.36 -5.17
C GLY A 48 -11.08 -11.83 -4.68
N THR A 49 -11.88 -12.71 -4.06
CA THR A 49 -13.26 -12.41 -3.65
C THR A 49 -13.38 -11.56 -2.39
N GLU A 50 -12.27 -11.31 -1.68
CA GLU A 50 -12.26 -10.61 -0.39
C GLU A 50 -12.42 -9.08 -0.49
N GLY A 51 -12.63 -8.53 -1.69
CA GLY A 51 -12.89 -7.11 -1.89
C GLY A 51 -11.61 -6.27 -1.99
N ALA A 52 -11.62 -5.07 -1.41
CA ALA A 52 -10.51 -4.12 -1.45
C ALA A 52 -9.83 -3.98 -0.09
N VAL A 53 -8.50 -3.85 -0.09
CA VAL A 53 -7.75 -3.39 1.09
C VAL A 53 -7.78 -1.86 1.11
N ARG A 54 -8.20 -1.28 2.24
CA ARG A 54 -8.12 0.16 2.49
C ARG A 54 -7.48 0.39 3.84
N GLU A 55 -6.42 1.19 3.85
CA GLU A 55 -5.75 1.63 5.06
C GLU A 55 -5.58 3.16 5.05
N GLU A 56 -5.59 3.75 6.24
CA GLU A 56 -5.41 5.19 6.45
C GLU A 56 -4.38 5.42 7.55
N SER A 57 -3.55 6.46 7.41
CA SER A 57 -2.54 6.81 8.41
C SER A 57 -2.13 8.28 8.34
N ALA A 58 -1.54 8.77 9.44
CA ALA A 58 -0.85 10.07 9.45
C ALA A 58 0.46 10.05 8.65
N ASP A 59 1.01 8.86 8.39
CA ASP A 59 2.30 8.66 7.73
C ASP A 59 2.15 7.68 6.55
N LEU A 60 2.73 8.04 5.39
CA LEU A 60 2.64 7.26 4.15
C LEU A 60 3.22 5.86 4.31
N ARG A 61 4.39 5.76 4.95
CA ARG A 61 5.09 4.49 5.13
C ARG A 61 4.26 3.55 5.99
N ALA A 62 3.78 4.02 7.14
CA ALA A 62 2.88 3.25 7.99
C ALA A 62 1.60 2.82 7.25
N CYS A 63 1.05 3.69 6.39
CA CYS A 63 -0.12 3.38 5.56
C CYS A 63 0.17 2.24 4.57
N LEU A 64 1.30 2.31 3.86
CA LEU A 64 1.74 1.29 2.91
C LEU A 64 2.02 -0.05 3.60
N VAL A 65 2.81 -0.05 4.69
CA VAL A 65 3.15 -1.27 5.43
C VAL A 65 1.90 -1.99 5.91
N ARG A 66 0.92 -1.26 6.45
CA ARG A 66 -0.36 -1.85 6.90
C ARG A 66 -1.14 -2.45 5.73
N ALA A 67 -1.23 -1.73 4.61
CA ALA A 67 -1.94 -2.22 3.43
C ALA A 67 -1.29 -3.48 2.84
N LEU A 68 0.05 -3.48 2.71
CA LEU A 68 0.80 -4.62 2.19
C LEU A 68 0.74 -5.83 3.13
N ARG A 69 0.85 -5.63 4.44
CA ARG A 69 0.66 -6.71 5.43
C ARG A 69 -0.73 -7.31 5.33
N ARG A 70 -1.76 -6.47 5.18
CA ARG A 70 -3.14 -6.96 5.03
C ARG A 70 -3.29 -7.77 3.76
N LEU A 71 -2.82 -7.26 2.61
CA LEU A 71 -2.82 -8.01 1.36
C LEU A 71 -2.06 -9.34 1.51
N ARG A 72 -0.88 -9.32 2.14
CA ARG A 72 -0.04 -10.49 2.40
C ARG A 72 -0.74 -11.62 3.15
N THR A 73 -1.68 -11.29 4.04
CA THR A 73 -2.45 -12.29 4.81
C THR A 73 -3.55 -12.99 4.00
N GLN A 74 -3.95 -12.44 2.86
CA GLN A 74 -5.09 -12.96 2.09
C GLN A 74 -4.73 -14.15 1.19
N SER A 75 -3.47 -14.29 0.77
CA SER A 75 -3.03 -15.38 -0.09
C SER A 75 -1.52 -15.60 -0.03
N ALA A 76 -1.09 -16.85 -0.19
CA ALA A 76 0.32 -17.23 -0.29
C ALA A 76 1.02 -16.64 -1.53
N GLN A 77 0.26 -16.26 -2.56
CA GLN A 77 0.82 -15.62 -3.77
C GLN A 77 1.52 -14.29 -3.48
N TRP A 78 1.26 -13.70 -2.32
CA TRP A 78 1.79 -12.42 -1.88
C TRP A 78 3.09 -12.53 -1.09
N SER A 79 3.72 -13.70 -1.01
CA SER A 79 4.97 -13.92 -0.24
C SER A 79 6.10 -12.96 -0.58
N TRP A 80 6.17 -12.47 -1.82
CA TRP A 80 7.18 -11.51 -2.24
C TRP A 80 7.04 -10.13 -1.56
N LEU A 81 5.87 -9.81 -0.99
CA LEU A 81 5.66 -8.56 -0.24
C LEU A 81 6.48 -8.51 1.06
N ASP A 82 6.94 -9.65 1.57
CA ASP A 82 7.70 -9.69 2.82
C ASP A 82 8.99 -8.85 2.71
N ALA A 83 9.65 -8.87 1.53
CA ALA A 83 10.83 -8.04 1.26
C ALA A 83 10.50 -6.55 1.15
N GLU A 84 9.40 -6.20 0.49
CA GLU A 84 8.95 -4.81 0.32
C GLU A 84 8.55 -4.18 1.67
N ILE A 85 7.91 -4.97 2.54
CA ILE A 85 7.53 -4.54 3.88
C ILE A 85 8.77 -4.26 4.73
N VAL A 86 9.75 -5.16 4.72
CA VAL A 86 11.02 -4.96 5.45
C VAL A 86 11.74 -3.72 4.95
N ALA A 87 11.88 -3.58 3.62
CA ALA A 87 12.48 -2.38 3.04
C ALA A 87 11.77 -1.12 3.52
N LEU A 88 10.43 -1.12 3.51
CA LEU A 88 9.63 0.02 3.94
C LEU A 88 9.84 0.39 5.42
N GLU A 89 10.09 -0.58 6.29
CA GLU A 89 10.29 -0.37 7.73
C GLU A 89 11.71 0.09 8.08
N GLU A 90 12.72 -0.26 7.27
CA GLU A 90 14.14 0.01 7.53
C GLU A 90 14.67 1.31 6.89
N GLY A 91 14.01 1.83 5.86
CA GLY A 91 14.33 3.13 5.24
C GLY A 91 13.87 4.32 6.07
#